data_AF-A0A6B4JK65-F1
#
_entry.id   AF-A0A6B4JK65-F1
#
_cell.length_a   1.000
_cell.length_b   1.000
_cell.length_c   1.000
_cell.angle_alpha   90.00
_cell.angle_beta   90.00
_cell.angle_gamma   90.00
#
_symmetry.space_group_name_H-M   'P 1'
#
loop_
_entity.id
_entity.type
_entity.pdbx_description
1 polymer ?
#
loop_
_entity_poly.entity_id
_entity_poly.type
_entity_poly.pdbx_seq_one_letter_code
_entity_poly.pdbx_strand_id
1 'polypeptide(L)'
;MNNQYIKEKIFELSDSKYKEFHSKLCPNTNNIVGVRVPILRNLAKEIANGNWIDYLSQPENEYYEEIMLQGMVIGLAKMDIDERIKYIEEFVPKIYNWGICDTFCAGLKCFKSNKEKGFELLNTYLDSQKEFELRFAIVLLLDFYIVDEYIDRVIEILDNIYHDGYYVKMAVAWAISICYIKYPEKTMTYLKDNKLDDFTYNKALQKITESYRVDKDEKIIIRNMKRR
;
A
#
# COMPACT_ATOMS: atom_id res chain seq x y z
N MET A 1 6.21 27.01 1.31
CA MET A 1 6.98 26.78 0.06
C MET A 1 5.98 26.92 -1.09
N ASN A 2 6.32 27.63 -2.17
CA ASN A 2 5.39 27.76 -3.30
C ASN A 2 5.33 26.44 -4.10
N ASN A 3 4.15 26.01 -4.56
CA ASN A 3 3.99 24.78 -5.35
C ASN A 3 4.86 24.77 -6.60
N GLN A 4 5.01 25.93 -7.25
CA GLN A 4 5.90 26.10 -8.40
C GLN A 4 7.34 25.66 -8.09
N TYR A 5 7.85 26.00 -6.90
CA TYR A 5 9.19 25.60 -6.47
C TYR A 5 9.29 24.09 -6.25
N ILE A 6 8.26 23.47 -5.65
CA ILE A 6 8.22 22.02 -5.43
C ILE A 6 8.22 21.28 -6.76
N LYS A 7 7.41 21.73 -7.72
CA LYS A 7 7.36 21.20 -9.07
C LYS A 7 8.71 21.28 -9.76
N GLU A 8 9.36 22.45 -9.74
CA GLU A 8 10.72 22.62 -10.27
C GLU A 8 11.71 21.63 -9.64
N LYS A 9 11.67 21.43 -8.32
CA LYS A 9 12.51 20.42 -7.65
C LYS A 9 12.20 18.99 -8.08
N ILE A 10 10.95 18.62 -8.28
CA ILE A 10 10.60 17.30 -8.80
C ILE A 10 11.23 17.07 -10.18
N PHE A 11 11.16 18.07 -11.07
CA PHE A 11 11.76 17.97 -12.40
C PHE A 11 13.29 17.94 -12.37
N GLU A 12 13.94 18.72 -11.51
CA GLU A 12 15.39 18.68 -11.31
C GLU A 12 15.87 17.30 -10.83
N LEU A 13 15.08 16.60 -10.02
CA LEU A 13 15.40 15.30 -9.44
C LEU A 13 15.06 14.11 -10.38
N SER A 14 14.60 14.40 -11.59
CA SER A 14 14.14 13.38 -12.54
C SER A 14 15.28 12.58 -13.16
N ASP A 15 15.02 11.29 -13.41
CA ASP A 15 15.91 10.36 -14.12
C ASP A 15 15.12 9.75 -15.27
N SER A 16 15.50 10.07 -16.52
CA SER A 16 14.79 9.62 -17.72
C SER A 16 14.79 8.10 -17.90
N LYS A 17 15.90 7.42 -17.53
CA LYS A 17 15.96 5.96 -17.58
C LYS A 17 15.04 5.34 -16.53
N TYR A 18 14.99 5.96 -15.34
CA TYR A 18 14.06 5.53 -14.30
C TYR A 18 12.60 5.77 -14.69
N LYS A 19 12.29 6.91 -15.33
CA LYS A 19 10.97 7.19 -15.90
C LYS A 19 10.54 6.08 -16.85
N GLU A 20 11.35 5.76 -17.86
CA GLU A 20 11.03 4.71 -18.84
C GLU A 20 10.79 3.34 -18.20
N PHE A 21 11.62 2.99 -17.22
CA PHE A 21 11.44 1.75 -16.47
C PHE A 21 10.15 1.76 -15.65
N HIS A 22 9.90 2.84 -14.90
CA HIS A 22 8.77 2.93 -13.97
C HIS A 22 7.43 3.03 -14.70
N SER A 23 7.36 3.76 -15.82
CA SER A 23 6.16 3.85 -16.66
C SER A 23 5.69 2.49 -17.17
N LYS A 24 6.60 1.52 -17.38
CA LYS A 24 6.22 0.14 -17.76
C LYS A 24 5.57 -0.64 -16.61
N LEU A 25 5.84 -0.26 -15.36
CA LEU A 25 5.28 -0.92 -14.16
C LEU A 25 3.93 -0.31 -13.74
N CYS A 26 3.64 0.91 -14.16
CA CYS A 26 2.42 1.64 -13.82
C CYS A 26 1.61 1.90 -15.10
N PRO A 27 0.97 0.85 -15.68
CA PRO A 27 0.13 1.05 -16.85
C PRO A 27 -0.96 2.07 -16.55
N ASN A 28 -1.31 2.89 -17.54
CA ASN A 28 -2.28 3.99 -17.44
C ASN A 28 -1.82 5.20 -16.59
N THR A 29 -0.55 5.29 -16.22
CA THR A 29 0.03 6.48 -15.56
C THR A 29 0.91 7.25 -16.53
N ASN A 30 0.37 8.30 -17.13
CA ASN A 30 1.03 9.04 -18.22
C ASN A 30 1.87 10.25 -17.75
N ASN A 31 1.70 10.64 -16.49
CA ASN A 31 2.27 11.84 -15.87
C ASN A 31 3.44 11.54 -14.91
N ILE A 32 4.22 10.50 -15.20
CA ILE A 32 5.42 10.17 -14.43
C ILE A 32 6.57 11.08 -14.85
N VAL A 33 7.19 11.75 -13.89
CA VAL A 33 8.40 12.57 -14.07
C VAL A 33 9.66 11.71 -14.03
N GLY A 34 9.71 10.71 -13.15
CA GLY A 34 10.82 9.78 -13.01
C GLY A 34 11.72 10.07 -11.81
N VAL A 35 11.17 10.44 -10.66
CA VAL A 35 11.97 10.62 -9.44
C VAL A 35 11.98 9.34 -8.61
N ARG A 36 13.17 8.86 -8.23
CA ARG A 36 13.30 7.66 -7.41
C ARG A 36 12.72 7.89 -6.01
N VAL A 37 11.97 6.91 -5.51
CA VAL A 37 11.29 6.97 -4.20
C VAL A 37 12.21 7.42 -3.03
N PRO A 38 13.46 6.95 -2.89
CA PRO A 38 14.34 7.43 -1.81
C PRO A 38 14.65 8.93 -1.89
N ILE A 39 14.79 9.47 -3.11
CA ILE A 39 15.08 10.89 -3.36
C ILE A 39 13.83 11.71 -3.04
N LEU A 40 12.67 11.31 -3.56
CA LEU A 40 11.39 11.98 -3.28
C LEU A 40 11.08 11.98 -1.77
N ARG A 41 11.44 10.91 -1.06
CA ARG A 41 11.30 10.82 0.39
C ARG A 41 12.19 11.80 1.15
N ASN A 42 13.35 12.17 0.62
CA ASN A 42 14.18 13.21 1.25
C ASN A 42 13.51 14.58 1.13
N LEU A 43 12.98 14.92 -0.05
CA LEU A 43 12.19 16.13 -0.23
C LEU A 43 10.96 16.15 0.69
N ALA A 44 10.26 15.02 0.84
CA ALA A 44 9.13 14.91 1.76
C ALA A 44 9.52 15.20 3.21
N LYS A 45 10.70 14.76 3.66
CA LYS A 45 11.21 15.04 5.02
C LYS A 45 11.54 16.52 5.21
N GLU A 46 12.12 17.16 4.20
CA GLU A 46 12.41 18.60 4.24
C GLU A 46 11.12 19.41 4.42
N ILE A 47 10.07 19.08 3.65
CA ILE A 47 8.75 19.72 3.77
C ILE A 47 8.13 19.43 5.14
N ALA A 48 8.13 18.16 5.58
CA ALA A 48 7.56 17.72 6.86
C ALA A 48 8.22 18.37 8.09
N ASN A 49 9.51 18.73 8.00
CA ASN A 49 10.24 19.45 9.04
C ASN A 49 10.09 20.98 8.94
N GLY A 50 9.61 21.48 7.81
CA GLY A 50 9.32 22.89 7.56
C GLY A 50 7.84 23.22 7.73
N ASN A 51 7.34 24.14 6.91
CA ASN A 51 5.92 24.50 6.90
C ASN A 51 5.11 23.52 6.03
N TRP A 52 4.85 22.34 6.58
CA TRP A 52 4.04 21.31 5.94
C TRP A 52 2.55 21.69 5.86
N ILE A 53 2.05 22.55 6.75
CA ILE A 53 0.66 23.00 6.77
C ILE A 53 0.35 23.76 5.49
N ASP A 54 1.19 24.74 5.14
CA ASP A 54 1.04 25.49 3.89
C ASP A 54 1.03 24.56 2.68
N TYR A 55 1.94 23.58 2.65
CA TYR A 55 2.05 22.63 1.53
C TYR A 55 0.81 21.75 1.40
N LEU A 56 0.30 21.20 2.51
CA LEU A 56 -0.90 20.36 2.49
C LEU A 56 -2.20 21.15 2.30
N SER A 57 -2.18 22.47 2.47
CA SER A 57 -3.37 23.32 2.24
C SER A 57 -3.75 23.45 0.76
N GLN A 58 -2.78 23.34 -0.15
CA GLN A 58 -2.97 23.50 -1.60
C GLN A 58 -2.04 22.55 -2.40
N PRO A 59 -2.15 21.22 -2.26
CA PRO A 59 -1.26 20.30 -2.95
C PRO A 59 -1.60 20.25 -4.45
N GLU A 60 -0.59 20.40 -5.30
CA GLU A 60 -0.71 20.08 -6.72
C GLU A 60 -0.74 18.56 -6.93
N ASN A 61 -1.40 18.13 -7.99
CA ASN A 61 -1.64 16.71 -8.32
C ASN A 61 -1.55 16.45 -9.82
N GLU A 62 -0.82 17.29 -10.56
CA GLU A 62 -0.65 17.15 -12.00
C GLU A 62 0.26 15.98 -12.34
N TYR A 63 1.30 15.74 -11.52
CA TYR A 63 2.26 14.66 -11.70
C TYR A 63 2.14 13.56 -10.66
N TYR A 64 2.50 12.36 -11.08
CA TYR A 64 2.54 11.17 -10.22
C TYR A 64 3.39 11.43 -8.95
N GLU A 65 4.55 12.04 -9.11
CA GLU A 65 5.46 12.37 -8.00
C GLU A 65 4.91 13.42 -7.04
N GLU A 66 4.04 14.33 -7.48
CA GLU A 66 3.41 15.32 -6.58
C GLU A 66 2.44 14.65 -5.62
N ILE A 67 1.63 13.70 -6.13
CA ILE A 67 0.70 12.92 -5.30
C ILE A 67 1.49 12.01 -4.36
N MET A 68 2.55 11.35 -4.84
CA MET A 68 3.44 10.58 -3.97
C MET A 68 4.05 11.45 -2.85
N LEU A 69 4.52 12.65 -3.19
CA LEU A 69 5.12 13.58 -2.24
C LEU A 69 4.11 13.99 -1.17
N GLN A 70 2.88 14.33 -1.57
CA GLN A 70 1.80 14.65 -0.63
C GLN A 70 1.57 13.51 0.36
N GLY A 71 1.43 12.27 -0.12
CA GLY A 71 1.24 11.10 0.74
C GLY A 71 2.42 10.87 1.70
N MET A 72 3.65 11.04 1.22
CA MET A 72 4.84 10.94 2.09
C MET A 72 4.87 12.03 3.16
N VAL A 73 4.50 13.28 2.84
CA VAL A 73 4.44 14.37 3.80
C VAL A 73 3.39 14.08 4.87
N ILE A 74 2.20 13.61 4.51
CA ILE A 74 1.16 13.18 5.47
C ILE A 74 1.72 12.11 6.44
N GLY A 75 2.48 11.15 5.94
CA GLY A 75 3.11 10.11 6.77
C GLY A 75 4.22 10.64 7.72
N LEU A 76 4.92 11.71 7.34
CA LEU A 76 6.11 12.22 8.03
C LEU A 76 5.84 13.42 8.95
N ALA A 77 4.90 14.28 8.58
CA ALA A 77 4.61 15.53 9.28
C ALA A 77 4.19 15.28 10.74
N LYS A 78 4.67 16.13 11.66
CA LYS A 78 4.37 16.01 13.08
C LYS A 78 3.00 16.61 13.37
N MET A 79 2.01 15.75 13.54
CA MET A 79 0.60 16.07 13.80
C MET A 79 0.00 15.02 14.72
N ASP A 80 -1.15 15.31 15.32
CA ASP A 80 -1.91 14.30 16.05
C ASP A 80 -2.58 13.29 15.10
N ILE A 81 -3.06 12.19 15.67
CA ILE A 81 -3.62 11.09 14.87
C ILE A 81 -4.96 11.46 14.23
N ASP A 82 -5.79 12.28 14.88
CA ASP A 82 -7.11 12.64 14.37
C ASP A 82 -6.99 13.65 13.23
N GLU A 83 -6.06 14.61 13.34
CA GLU A 83 -5.66 15.49 12.25
C GLU A 83 -5.11 14.68 11.07
N ARG A 84 -4.24 13.70 11.35
CA ARG A 84 -3.69 12.85 10.28
C ARG A 84 -4.75 12.04 9.56
N ILE A 85 -5.73 11.50 10.28
CA ILE A 85 -6.83 10.73 9.68
C ILE A 85 -7.59 11.58 8.66
N LYS A 86 -7.87 12.86 8.95
CA LYS A 86 -8.52 13.76 7.99
C LYS A 86 -7.70 13.90 6.71
N TYR A 87 -6.39 14.10 6.82
CA TYR A 87 -5.50 14.15 5.66
C TYR A 87 -5.46 12.82 4.89
N ILE A 88 -5.54 11.68 5.58
CA ILE A 88 -5.63 10.37 4.93
C ILE A 88 -6.94 10.26 4.15
N GLU A 89 -8.06 10.62 4.75
CA GLU A 89 -9.39 10.58 4.11
C GLU A 89 -9.45 11.46 2.86
N GLU A 90 -8.84 12.64 2.88
CA GLU A 90 -8.70 13.53 1.72
C GLU A 90 -7.73 12.98 0.66
N PHE A 91 -6.72 12.20 1.07
CA PHE A 91 -5.70 11.67 0.17
C PHE A 91 -6.14 10.40 -0.56
N VAL A 92 -6.87 9.51 0.11
CA VAL A 92 -7.26 8.20 -0.43
C VAL A 92 -7.97 8.30 -1.80
N PRO A 93 -8.90 9.24 -2.05
CA PRO A 93 -9.51 9.42 -3.37
C PRO A 93 -8.53 9.78 -4.50
N LYS A 94 -7.32 10.23 -4.17
CA LYS A 94 -6.27 10.57 -5.15
C LYS A 94 -5.43 9.35 -5.56
N ILE A 95 -5.65 8.19 -4.96
CA ILE A 95 -4.92 6.96 -5.28
C ILE A 95 -5.54 6.32 -6.53
N TYR A 96 -4.77 6.28 -7.62
CA TYR A 96 -5.21 5.69 -8.89
C TYR A 96 -4.26 4.61 -9.44
N ASN A 97 -3.19 4.28 -8.71
CA ASN A 97 -2.30 3.20 -9.06
C ASN A 97 -1.66 2.59 -7.80
N TRP A 98 -1.08 1.40 -7.98
CA TRP A 98 -0.49 0.62 -6.89
C TRP A 98 0.72 1.30 -6.24
N GLY A 99 1.54 2.02 -7.01
CA GLY A 99 2.76 2.66 -6.50
C GLY A 99 2.48 3.78 -5.50
N ILE A 100 1.45 4.60 -5.76
CA ILE A 100 0.95 5.62 -4.82
C ILE A 100 0.42 4.94 -3.56
N CYS A 101 -0.46 3.95 -3.73
CA CYS A 101 -1.10 3.23 -2.62
C CYS A 101 -0.06 2.63 -1.66
N ASP A 102 0.84 1.82 -2.19
CA ASP A 102 1.76 1.02 -1.41
C ASP A 102 2.80 1.91 -0.72
N THR A 103 3.25 2.98 -1.39
CA THR A 103 4.20 3.93 -0.81
C THR A 103 3.55 4.77 0.30
N PHE A 104 2.29 5.16 0.11
CA PHE A 104 1.54 5.90 1.11
C PHE A 104 1.31 5.05 2.37
N CYS A 105 0.79 3.83 2.23
CA CYS A 105 0.55 2.91 3.34
C CYS A 105 1.83 2.67 4.17
N ALA A 106 2.94 2.36 3.51
CA ALA A 106 4.22 2.13 4.19
C ALA A 106 4.73 3.35 5.00
N GLY A 107 4.28 4.56 4.64
CA GLY A 107 4.57 5.81 5.32
C GLY A 107 3.77 6.05 6.61
N LEU A 108 2.60 5.41 6.78
CA LEU A 108 1.66 5.65 7.87
C LEU A 108 2.05 4.95 9.19
N LYS A 109 3.33 5.07 9.57
CA LYS A 109 3.91 4.42 10.75
C LYS A 109 3.26 4.81 12.08
N CYS A 110 2.50 5.91 12.10
CA CYS A 110 1.70 6.34 13.25
C CYS A 110 0.73 5.25 13.74
N PHE A 111 0.24 4.37 12.88
CA PHE A 111 -0.68 3.30 13.28
C PHE A 111 -0.02 2.20 14.11
N LYS A 112 1.32 2.11 14.14
CA LYS A 112 2.01 1.20 15.06
C LYS A 112 1.67 1.50 16.53
N SER A 113 1.55 2.78 16.88
CA SER A 113 1.20 3.27 18.22
C SER A 113 -0.28 3.67 18.35
N ASN A 114 -1.06 3.58 17.26
CA ASN A 114 -2.47 3.98 17.21
C ASN A 114 -3.28 2.90 16.47
N LYS A 115 -3.11 1.62 16.86
CA LYS A 115 -3.70 0.49 16.14
C LYS A 115 -5.23 0.53 16.13
N GLU A 116 -5.85 0.83 17.27
CA GLU A 116 -7.32 0.87 17.36
C GLU A 116 -7.91 1.90 16.38
N LYS A 117 -7.45 3.15 16.42
CA LYS A 117 -7.90 4.21 15.50
C LYS A 117 -7.61 3.88 14.03
N GLY A 118 -6.46 3.29 13.74
CA GLY A 118 -6.16 2.86 12.38
C GLY A 118 -7.05 1.71 11.91
N PHE A 119 -7.46 0.82 12.82
CA PHE A 119 -8.39 -0.25 12.53
C PHE A 119 -9.82 0.28 12.34
N GLU A 120 -10.23 1.28 13.11
CA GLU A 120 -11.49 2.00 12.89
C GLU A 120 -11.53 2.63 11.49
N LEU A 121 -10.44 3.30 11.08
CA LEU A 121 -10.30 3.83 9.73
C LEU A 121 -10.37 2.72 8.66
N LEU A 122 -9.73 1.57 8.89
CA LEU A 122 -9.81 0.44 7.94
C LEU A 122 -11.25 0.02 7.68
N ASN A 123 -12.08 -0.07 8.72
CA ASN A 123 -13.47 -0.51 8.59
C ASN A 123 -14.30 0.40 7.65
N THR A 124 -13.92 1.66 7.46
CA THR A 124 -14.64 2.56 6.53
C THR A 124 -14.35 2.23 5.06
N TYR A 125 -13.26 1.52 4.78
CA TYR A 125 -12.81 1.20 3.42
C TYR A 125 -12.95 -0.29 3.05
N LEU A 126 -13.11 -1.19 4.03
CA LEU A 126 -13.18 -2.64 3.79
C LEU A 126 -14.40 -3.07 2.95
N ASP A 127 -15.49 -2.31 2.98
CA ASP A 127 -16.69 -2.55 2.17
C ASP A 127 -16.73 -1.70 0.88
N SER A 128 -15.67 -0.92 0.61
CA SER A 128 -15.64 -0.03 -0.56
C SER A 128 -15.63 -0.83 -1.87
N GLN A 129 -16.47 -0.38 -2.80
CA GLN A 129 -16.52 -0.91 -4.17
C GLN A 129 -15.50 -0.25 -5.10
N LYS A 130 -14.71 0.72 -4.60
CA LYS A 130 -13.65 1.36 -5.39
C LYS A 130 -12.34 0.62 -5.16
N GLU A 131 -11.77 0.13 -6.26
CA GLU A 131 -10.57 -0.70 -6.29
C GLU A 131 -9.41 -0.16 -5.43
N PHE A 132 -9.10 1.13 -5.50
CA PHE A 132 -7.97 1.71 -4.76
C PHE A 132 -8.27 2.09 -3.31
N GLU A 133 -9.54 2.34 -2.96
CA GLU A 133 -9.95 2.49 -1.55
C GLU A 133 -9.82 1.14 -0.83
N LEU A 134 -10.32 0.07 -1.45
CA LEU A 134 -10.21 -1.28 -0.91
C LEU A 134 -8.75 -1.78 -0.90
N ARG A 135 -7.96 -1.48 -1.95
CA ARG A 135 -6.52 -1.75 -1.95
C ARG A 135 -5.82 -1.04 -0.78
N PHE A 136 -6.12 0.23 -0.54
CA PHE A 136 -5.55 0.98 0.57
C PHE A 136 -5.81 0.27 1.90
N ALA A 137 -7.03 -0.18 2.16
CA ALA A 137 -7.37 -0.93 3.37
C ALA A 137 -6.54 -2.22 3.50
N ILE A 138 -6.46 -3.01 2.43
CA ILE A 138 -5.73 -4.29 2.43
C ILE A 138 -4.22 -4.10 2.65
N VAL A 139 -3.62 -3.11 2.00
CA VAL A 139 -2.18 -2.85 2.13
C VAL A 139 -1.87 -2.29 3.53
N LEU A 140 -2.77 -1.50 4.11
CA LEU A 140 -2.60 -1.02 5.48
C LEU A 140 -2.73 -2.16 6.51
N LEU A 141 -3.65 -3.12 6.30
CA LEU A 141 -3.69 -4.39 7.06
C LEU A 141 -2.35 -5.14 6.97
N LEU A 142 -1.81 -5.27 5.77
CA LEU A 142 -0.53 -5.94 5.50
C LEU A 142 0.62 -5.29 6.28
N ASP A 143 0.72 -3.96 6.23
CA ASP A 143 1.85 -3.22 6.80
C ASP A 143 1.84 -3.19 8.34
N PHE A 144 0.66 -3.12 8.97
CA PHE A 144 0.55 -2.82 10.40
C PHE A 144 -0.21 -3.84 11.25
N TYR A 145 -1.06 -4.69 10.66
CA TYR A 145 -2.00 -5.54 11.40
C TYR A 145 -1.75 -7.04 11.26
N ILE A 146 -0.78 -7.49 10.44
CA ILE A 146 -0.30 -8.88 10.49
C ILE A 146 0.62 -9.03 11.72
N VAL A 147 0.00 -9.10 12.89
CA VAL A 147 0.56 -9.21 14.25
C VAL A 147 -0.36 -10.08 15.14
N ASP A 148 0.13 -10.57 16.28
CA ASP A 148 -0.54 -11.58 17.11
C ASP A 148 -1.97 -11.19 17.51
N GLU A 149 -2.18 -9.92 17.85
CA GLU A 149 -3.47 -9.39 18.30
C GLU A 149 -4.55 -9.40 17.20
N TYR A 150 -4.15 -9.30 15.93
CA TYR A 150 -5.08 -9.09 14.81
C TYR A 150 -5.07 -10.22 13.78
N ILE A 151 -4.11 -11.15 13.82
CA ILE A 151 -3.89 -12.12 12.73
C ILE A 151 -5.14 -12.91 12.32
N ASP A 152 -5.92 -13.40 13.28
CA ASP A 152 -7.11 -14.20 12.98
C ASP A 152 -8.18 -13.34 12.28
N ARG A 153 -8.37 -12.11 12.75
CA ARG A 153 -9.28 -11.13 12.14
C ARG A 153 -8.79 -10.69 10.75
N VAL A 154 -7.49 -10.54 10.56
CA VAL A 154 -6.91 -10.21 9.24
C VAL A 154 -7.21 -11.33 8.24
N ILE A 155 -6.98 -12.60 8.62
CA ILE A 155 -7.27 -13.74 7.75
C ILE A 155 -8.76 -13.79 7.39
N GLU A 156 -9.65 -13.60 8.37
CA GLU A 156 -11.10 -13.56 8.15
C GLU A 156 -11.51 -12.41 7.20
N ILE A 157 -10.96 -11.22 7.39
CA ILE A 157 -11.23 -10.08 6.50
C ILE A 157 -10.77 -10.40 5.07
N LEU A 158 -9.55 -10.90 4.90
CA LEU A 158 -9.02 -11.24 3.57
C LEU A 158 -9.86 -12.31 2.86
N ASP A 159 -10.41 -13.27 3.60
CA ASP A 159 -11.25 -14.33 3.02
C ASP A 159 -12.63 -13.86 2.56
N ASN A 160 -13.15 -12.80 3.17
CA ASN A 160 -14.47 -12.24 2.84
C ASN A 160 -14.40 -11.09 1.82
N ILE A 161 -13.21 -10.69 1.36
CA ILE A 161 -13.06 -9.68 0.32
C ILE A 161 -13.30 -10.30 -1.06
N TYR A 162 -14.37 -9.84 -1.72
CA TYR A 162 -14.70 -10.18 -3.11
C TYR A 162 -14.71 -8.93 -3.96
N HIS A 163 -13.85 -8.89 -4.98
CA HIS A 163 -13.77 -7.76 -5.89
C HIS A 163 -13.14 -8.18 -7.23
N ASP A 164 -13.67 -7.70 -8.36
CA ASP A 164 -13.17 -8.07 -9.70
C ASP A 164 -11.89 -7.33 -10.11
N GLY A 165 -11.65 -6.16 -9.51
CA GLY A 165 -10.46 -5.33 -9.73
C GLY A 165 -9.15 -6.09 -9.48
N TYR A 166 -8.29 -6.08 -10.50
CA TYR A 166 -6.98 -6.74 -10.50
C TYR A 166 -6.10 -6.32 -9.31
N TYR A 167 -6.08 -5.04 -8.97
CA TYR A 167 -5.23 -4.50 -7.91
C TYR A 167 -5.73 -4.88 -6.51
N VAL A 168 -7.03 -5.11 -6.31
CA VAL A 168 -7.56 -5.68 -5.06
C VAL A 168 -7.11 -7.13 -4.93
N LYS A 169 -7.36 -7.97 -5.96
CA LYS A 169 -6.95 -9.39 -5.96
C LYS A 169 -5.45 -9.54 -5.70
N MET A 170 -4.62 -8.70 -6.31
CA MET A 170 -3.18 -8.70 -6.10
C MET A 170 -2.77 -8.26 -4.69
N ALA A 171 -3.51 -7.34 -4.05
CA ALA A 171 -3.25 -6.93 -2.68
C ALA A 171 -3.64 -8.02 -1.68
N VAL A 172 -4.80 -8.67 -1.86
CA VAL A 172 -5.23 -9.81 -1.02
C VAL A 172 -4.20 -10.94 -1.10
N ALA A 173 -3.82 -11.34 -2.32
CA ALA A 173 -2.81 -12.36 -2.53
C ALA A 173 -1.46 -12.01 -1.87
N TRP A 174 -1.08 -10.73 -1.89
CA TRP A 174 0.12 -10.27 -1.21
C TRP A 174 0.00 -10.32 0.31
N ALA A 175 -1.10 -9.84 0.87
CA ALA A 175 -1.35 -9.88 2.31
C ALA A 175 -1.33 -11.31 2.85
N ILE A 176 -1.97 -12.26 2.14
CA ILE A 176 -1.93 -13.68 2.49
C ILE A 176 -0.50 -14.23 2.49
N SER A 177 0.32 -13.87 1.50
CA SER A 177 1.72 -14.31 1.46
C SER A 177 2.53 -13.79 2.65
N ILE A 178 2.23 -12.58 3.14
CA ILE A 178 2.86 -12.04 4.35
C ILE A 178 2.31 -12.72 5.61
N CYS A 179 1.02 -13.05 5.65
CA CYS A 179 0.44 -13.88 6.71
C CYS A 179 1.16 -15.21 6.79
N TYR A 180 1.41 -15.88 5.66
CA TYR A 180 2.11 -17.15 5.62
C TYR A 180 3.55 -17.04 6.15
N ILE A 181 4.28 -15.99 5.74
CA ILE A 181 5.66 -15.76 6.17
C ILE A 181 5.77 -15.53 7.69
N LYS A 182 4.77 -14.91 8.32
CA LYS A 182 4.79 -14.57 9.76
C LYS A 182 4.07 -15.61 10.63
N TYR A 183 3.03 -16.23 10.10
CA TYR A 183 2.11 -17.14 10.77
C TYR A 183 1.81 -18.35 9.87
N PRO A 184 2.82 -19.19 9.59
CA PRO A 184 2.71 -20.27 8.60
C PRO A 184 1.63 -21.29 8.97
N GLU A 185 1.51 -21.68 10.24
CA GLU A 185 0.52 -22.67 10.68
C GLU A 185 -0.93 -22.19 10.52
N LYS A 186 -1.23 -20.98 11.00
CA LYS A 186 -2.56 -20.35 10.87
C LYS A 186 -2.90 -20.17 9.39
N THR A 187 -1.96 -19.65 8.60
CA THR A 187 -2.19 -19.37 7.18
C THR A 187 -2.30 -20.66 6.36
N MET A 188 -1.55 -21.71 6.69
CA MET A 188 -1.66 -23.02 6.03
C MET A 188 -3.03 -23.66 6.30
N THR A 189 -3.54 -23.53 7.52
CA THR A 189 -4.89 -24.02 7.88
C THR A 189 -5.93 -23.30 7.04
N TYR A 190 -5.86 -21.97 6.97
CA TYR A 190 -6.69 -21.13 6.12
C TYR A 190 -6.59 -21.51 4.63
N LEU A 191 -5.39 -21.69 4.08
CA LEU A 191 -5.22 -21.99 2.65
C LEU A 191 -5.84 -23.34 2.25
N LYS A 192 -6.05 -24.27 3.18
CA LYS A 192 -6.74 -25.54 2.92
C LYS A 192 -8.26 -25.39 2.82
N ASP A 193 -8.84 -24.40 3.49
CA ASP A 193 -10.28 -24.14 3.54
C ASP A 193 -10.54 -22.63 3.55
N ASN A 194 -10.78 -22.06 2.37
CA ASN A 194 -10.99 -20.63 2.15
C ASN A 194 -11.96 -20.41 0.99
N LYS A 195 -12.49 -19.20 0.90
CA LYS A 195 -13.50 -18.81 -0.08
C LYS A 195 -12.95 -17.94 -1.21
N LEU A 196 -11.62 -17.81 -1.34
CA LEU A 196 -10.99 -17.02 -2.40
C LEU A 196 -11.33 -17.54 -3.80
N ASP A 197 -11.43 -16.63 -4.76
CA ASP A 197 -11.47 -17.00 -6.16
C ASP A 197 -10.13 -17.59 -6.63
N ASP A 198 -10.17 -18.46 -7.65
CA ASP A 198 -9.01 -19.22 -8.10
C ASP A 198 -7.83 -18.34 -8.52
N PHE A 199 -8.11 -17.15 -9.08
CA PHE A 199 -7.05 -16.21 -9.45
C PHE A 199 -6.32 -15.69 -8.20
N THR A 200 -7.06 -15.15 -7.23
CA THR A 200 -6.48 -14.59 -5.99
C THR A 200 -5.76 -15.66 -5.19
N TYR A 201 -6.39 -16.83 -5.03
CA TYR A 201 -5.80 -17.98 -4.36
C TYR A 201 -4.48 -18.42 -5.01
N ASN A 202 -4.48 -18.65 -6.33
CA ASN A 202 -3.27 -19.08 -7.03
C ASN A 202 -2.18 -17.99 -7.01
N LYS A 203 -2.55 -16.70 -7.01
CA LYS A 203 -1.60 -15.59 -6.82
C LYS A 203 -1.01 -15.56 -5.41
N ALA A 204 -1.78 -15.90 -4.38
CA ALA A 204 -1.26 -16.01 -3.02
C ALA A 204 -0.21 -17.12 -2.93
N LEU A 205 -0.51 -18.32 -3.46
CA LEU A 205 0.45 -19.43 -3.53
C LEU A 205 1.71 -19.04 -4.30
N GLN A 206 1.56 -18.38 -5.46
CA GLN A 206 2.69 -17.87 -6.24
C GLN A 206 3.59 -16.96 -5.39
N LYS A 207 3.02 -15.94 -4.74
CA LYS A 207 3.76 -14.98 -3.92
C LYS A 207 4.45 -15.63 -2.72
N ILE A 208 3.81 -16.62 -2.08
CA ILE A 208 4.44 -17.44 -1.04
C ILE A 208 5.70 -18.12 -1.59
N THR A 209 5.62 -18.72 -2.79
CA THR A 209 6.76 -19.44 -3.37
C THR A 209 7.90 -18.54 -3.88
N GLU A 210 7.59 -17.29 -4.24
CA GLU A 210 8.57 -16.28 -4.66
C GLU A 210 9.37 -15.70 -3.47
N SER A 211 8.83 -15.81 -2.24
CA SER A 211 9.51 -15.31 -1.05
C SER A 211 10.75 -16.13 -0.70
N TYR A 212 11.90 -15.47 -0.54
CA TYR A 212 13.12 -16.10 -0.01
C TYR A 212 13.02 -16.51 1.46
N ARG A 213 11.98 -16.05 2.18
CA ARG A 213 11.75 -16.34 3.61
C ARG A 213 11.00 -17.65 3.85
N VAL A 214 10.53 -18.30 2.80
CA VAL A 214 9.87 -19.61 2.84
C VAL A 214 10.86 -20.66 2.38
N ASP A 215 10.94 -21.77 3.11
CA ASP A 215 11.90 -22.83 2.80
C ASP A 215 11.53 -23.62 1.53
N LYS A 216 12.41 -24.53 1.10
CA LYS A 216 12.21 -25.28 -0.15
C LYS A 216 11.10 -26.31 -0.04
N ASP A 217 10.93 -26.95 1.13
CA ASP A 217 10.02 -28.08 1.31
C ASP A 217 8.58 -27.58 1.42
N GLU A 218 8.34 -26.49 2.16
CA GLU A 218 7.07 -25.78 2.19
C GLU A 218 6.67 -25.28 0.80
N LYS A 219 7.63 -24.76 0.01
CA LYS A 219 7.34 -24.35 -1.37
C LYS A 219 6.85 -25.50 -2.25
N ILE A 220 7.31 -26.73 -2.02
CA ILE A 220 6.81 -27.89 -2.75
C ILE A 220 5.35 -28.15 -2.37
N ILE A 221 5.02 -28.11 -1.07
CA ILE A 221 3.63 -28.25 -0.59
C ILE A 221 2.74 -27.19 -1.21
N ILE A 222 3.13 -25.91 -1.11
CA ILE A 222 2.35 -24.78 -1.62
C ILE A 222 2.09 -24.87 -3.13
N ARG A 223 3.08 -25.32 -3.93
CA ARG A 223 2.88 -25.52 -5.38
C ARG A 223 1.83 -26.58 -5.69
N ASN A 224 1.73 -27.62 -4.87
CA ASN A 224 0.78 -28.71 -5.07
C ASN A 224 -0.66 -28.33 -4.67
N MET A 225 -0.85 -27.18 -4.01
CA MET A 225 -2.17 -26.71 -3.59
C MET A 225 -2.93 -25.91 -4.67
N LYS A 226 -2.34 -25.69 -5.85
CA LYS A 226 -2.89 -24.85 -6.92
C LYS A 226 -4.27 -25.35 -7.39
N ARG A 227 -5.25 -24.44 -7.49
CA ARG A 227 -6.59 -24.71 -8.06
C ARG A 227 -6.57 -24.57 -9.58
N ARG A 228 -7.45 -25.29 -10.27
CA ARG A 228 -7.57 -25.33 -11.74
C ARG A 228 -8.70 -24.45 -12.23
#